data_AF-A0A1G2S6X3-F1
#
_entry.id   AF-A0A1G2S6X3-F1
#
_cell.length_a   1.000
_cell.length_b   1.000
_cell.length_c   1.000
_cell.angle_alpha   90.00
_cell.angle_beta   90.00
_cell.angle_gamma   90.00
#
_symmetry.space_group_name_H-M   'P 1'
#
loop_
_entity.id
_entity.type
_entity.pdbx_description
1 polymer ?
#
loop_
_entity_poly.entity_id
_entity_poly.type
_entity_poly.pdbx_seq_one_letter_code
_entity_poly.pdbx_strand_id
1 'polypeptide(L)'
;MSQLQANTITAVLQTLDSFSSLEMIDRRLLVLLLEEGTISRDILLKAADQKLRKVGRTAYVQHITSMVQSTYTIWPDHTLSAEAFAYALAHGEFTKNEERRIRFDHGDTIESFIASSEYAVDHLCQKTVDQWLDITPPPEHKWPKGDHDSYCPGCD
;
A
#
# COMPACT_ATOMS: atom_id res chain seq x y z
N MET A 1 16.56 18.36 19.64
CA MET A 1 16.76 17.49 18.47
C MET A 1 17.89 18.08 17.65
N SER A 2 18.93 17.31 17.31
CA SER A 2 20.08 17.86 16.58
C SER A 2 19.76 18.04 15.10
N GLN A 3 20.46 18.97 14.42
CA GLN A 3 20.33 19.17 12.96
C GLN A 3 20.59 17.87 12.18
N LEU A 4 21.49 17.03 12.69
CA LEU A 4 21.82 15.73 12.11
C LEU A 4 20.63 14.76 12.18
N GLN A 5 19.96 14.67 13.33
CA GLN A 5 18.75 13.84 13.48
C GLN A 5 17.63 14.29 12.52
N ALA A 6 17.42 15.60 12.37
CA ALA A 6 16.41 16.13 11.45
C ALA A 6 16.71 15.75 9.99
N ASN A 7 17.98 15.82 9.59
CA ASN A 7 18.42 15.46 8.24
C ASN A 7 18.31 13.96 7.99
N THR A 8 18.66 13.12 8.97
CA THR A 8 18.52 11.66 8.89
C THR A 8 17.05 11.26 8.77
N ILE A 9 16.16 11.86 9.55
CA ILE A 9 14.71 11.61 9.46
C ILE A 9 14.20 12.00 8.07
N THR A 10 14.59 13.18 7.57
CA THR A 10 14.17 13.65 6.24
C THR A 10 14.66 12.71 5.13
N ALA A 11 15.90 12.25 5.21
CA ALA A 11 16.46 11.30 4.25
C ALA A 11 15.71 9.96 4.29
N VAL A 12 15.46 9.40 5.49
CA VAL A 12 14.70 8.16 5.65
C VAL A 12 13.29 8.30 5.06
N LEU A 13 12.60 9.41 5.32
CA LEU A 13 11.28 9.68 4.75
C LEU A 13 11.31 9.78 3.22
N GLN A 14 12.32 10.44 2.64
CA GLN A 14 12.50 10.53 1.19
C GLN A 14 12.81 9.17 0.55
N THR A 15 13.63 8.35 1.22
CA THR A 15 13.93 6.97 0.80
C THR A 15 12.66 6.12 0.83
N LEU A 16 11.90 6.16 1.93
CA LEU A 16 10.61 5.46 2.06
C LEU A 16 9.59 5.89 0.99
N ASP A 17 9.62 7.15 0.57
CA ASP A 17 8.72 7.73 -0.43
C ASP A 17 9.10 7.36 -1.88
N SER A 18 10.36 6.97 -2.11
CA SER A 18 10.90 6.58 -3.43
C SER A 18 10.74 5.10 -3.74
N PHE A 19 10.53 4.26 -2.74
CA PHE A 19 10.39 2.81 -2.91
C PHE A 19 8.92 2.37 -2.93
N SER A 20 8.47 1.92 -4.12
CA SER A 20 7.22 1.18 -4.30
C SER A 20 7.23 -0.16 -3.53
N SER A 21 8.41 -0.76 -3.32
CA SER A 21 8.64 -1.89 -2.42
C SER A 21 9.98 -1.73 -1.69
N LEU A 22 9.98 -1.73 -0.36
CA LEU A 22 11.22 -1.80 0.43
C LEU A 22 11.87 -3.16 0.20
N GLU A 23 13.08 -3.17 -0.37
CA GLU A 23 13.86 -4.40 -0.51
C GLU A 23 14.25 -4.95 0.87
N MET A 24 14.58 -6.23 0.95
CA MET A 24 14.90 -6.89 2.22
C MET A 24 16.08 -6.23 2.97
N ILE A 25 17.04 -5.65 2.23
CA ILE A 25 18.17 -4.90 2.80
C ILE A 25 17.68 -3.60 3.46
N ASP A 26 16.70 -2.91 2.85
CA ASP A 26 16.12 -1.68 3.39
C ASP A 26 15.32 -1.94 4.67
N ARG A 27 14.61 -3.06 4.75
CA ARG A 27 13.84 -3.44 5.95
C ARG A 27 14.73 -3.73 7.16
N ARG A 28 15.85 -4.43 6.95
CA ARG A 28 16.82 -4.68 8.03
C ARG A 28 17.44 -3.39 8.55
N LEU A 29 17.75 -2.44 7.66
CA LEU A 29 18.23 -1.14 8.05
C LEU A 29 17.19 -0.36 8.87
N LEU A 30 15.92 -0.40 8.47
CA LEU A 30 14.82 0.20 9.23
C LEU A 30 14.71 -0.34 10.65
N VAL A 31 14.79 -1.66 10.82
CA VAL A 31 14.77 -2.30 12.15
C VAL A 31 15.95 -1.84 12.99
N LEU A 32 17.17 -1.84 12.44
CA LEU A 32 18.36 -1.37 13.15
C LEU A 32 18.25 0.09 13.57
N LEU A 33 17.77 0.98 12.68
CA LEU A 33 17.57 2.40 13.01
C LEU A 33 16.53 2.59 14.13
N LEU A 34 15.52 1.72 14.20
CA LEU A 34 14.51 1.72 15.25
C LEU A 34 15.09 1.23 16.59
N GLU A 35 15.86 0.14 16.58
CA GLU A 35 16.53 -0.44 17.76
C GLU A 35 17.55 0.53 18.38
N GLU A 36 18.32 1.23 17.54
CA GLU A 36 19.26 2.27 17.96
C GLU A 36 18.57 3.58 18.41
N GLY A 37 17.23 3.66 18.31
CA GLY A 37 16.46 4.85 18.66
C GLY A 37 16.71 6.05 17.74
N THR A 38 17.32 5.84 16.57
CA THR A 38 17.56 6.89 15.56
C THR A 38 16.25 7.33 14.92
N ILE A 39 15.34 6.38 14.71
CA ILE A 39 13.94 6.63 14.34
C ILE A 39 13.01 6.04 15.40
N SER A 40 11.81 6.59 15.52
CA SER A 40 10.77 6.03 16.39
C SER A 40 9.62 5.45 15.56
N ARG A 41 8.82 4.59 16.18
CA ARG A 41 7.62 4.05 15.55
C ARG A 41 6.66 5.16 15.12
N ASP A 42 6.56 6.26 15.88
CA ASP A 42 5.75 7.42 15.52
C ASP A 42 6.18 8.07 14.20
N ILE A 43 7.49 8.10 13.92
CA ILE A 43 8.02 8.61 12.65
C ILE A 43 7.60 7.69 11.51
N LEU A 44 7.68 6.37 11.72
CA LEU A 44 7.25 5.38 10.73
C LEU A 44 5.75 5.45 10.47
N LEU A 45 4.92 5.65 11.51
CA LEU A 45 3.47 5.83 11.37
C LEU A 45 3.14 7.08 10.56
N LYS A 46 3.84 8.20 10.78
CA LYS A 46 3.71 9.41 9.96
C LYS A 46 4.12 9.18 8.50
N ALA A 47 5.20 8.43 8.28
CA ALA A 47 5.63 8.06 6.94
C ALA A 47 4.57 7.18 6.25
N ALA A 48 3.95 6.26 6.99
CA ALA A 48 2.90 5.40 6.48
C ALA A 48 1.63 6.20 6.11
N ASP A 49 1.18 7.15 6.95
CA ASP A 49 0.08 8.08 6.63
C ASP A 49 0.35 8.83 5.31
N GLN A 50 1.54 9.43 5.17
CA GLN A 50 1.92 10.15 3.96
C GLN A 50 1.93 9.24 2.73
N LYS A 51 2.50 8.04 2.85
CA LYS A 51 2.52 7.05 1.77
C LYS A 51 1.10 6.65 1.36
N LEU A 52 0.24 6.31 2.31
CA LEU A 52 -1.12 5.87 2.04
C LEU A 52 -1.94 6.96 1.35
N ARG A 53 -1.85 8.23 1.80
CA ARG A 53 -2.49 9.37 1.12
C ARG A 53 -2.01 9.52 -0.33
N LYS A 54 -0.70 9.46 -0.56
CA LYS A 54 -0.09 9.58 -1.91
C LYS A 54 -0.50 8.42 -2.83
N VAL A 55 -0.48 7.20 -2.33
CA VAL A 55 -0.93 6.01 -3.07
C VAL A 55 -2.43 6.10 -3.36
N GLY A 56 -3.24 6.54 -2.39
CA GLY A 56 -4.67 6.79 -2.58
C GLY A 56 -4.96 7.86 -3.63
N ARG A 57 -4.17 8.94 -3.67
CA ARG A 57 -4.23 9.93 -4.77
C ARG A 57 -3.93 9.31 -6.13
N THR A 58 -2.98 8.38 -6.20
CA THR A 58 -2.62 7.69 -7.43
C THR A 58 -3.74 6.74 -7.87
N ALA A 59 -4.35 6.01 -6.93
CA ALA A 59 -5.51 5.17 -7.15
C ALA A 59 -6.72 5.97 -7.69
N TYR A 60 -6.96 7.16 -7.14
CA TYR A 60 -7.97 8.09 -7.67
C TYR A 60 -7.68 8.50 -9.12
N VAL A 61 -6.44 8.88 -9.44
CA VAL A 61 -6.07 9.24 -10.81
C VAL A 61 -6.30 8.07 -11.78
N GLN A 62 -5.95 6.85 -11.37
CA GLN A 62 -6.23 5.64 -12.14
C GLN A 62 -7.74 5.46 -12.39
N HIS A 63 -8.56 5.55 -11.33
CA HIS A 63 -10.02 5.46 -11.42
C HIS A 63 -10.59 6.49 -12.40
N ILE A 64 -10.28 7.77 -12.20
CA ILE A 64 -10.78 8.86 -13.06
C ILE A 64 -10.32 8.70 -14.51
N THR A 65 -9.05 8.35 -14.73
CA THR A 65 -8.49 8.19 -16.08
C THR A 65 -9.17 7.05 -16.82
N SER A 66 -9.43 5.93 -16.14
CA SER A 66 -10.14 4.79 -16.72
C SER A 66 -11.56 5.16 -17.18
N MET A 67 -12.28 5.97 -16.39
CA MET A 67 -13.62 6.45 -16.75
C MET A 67 -13.61 7.38 -17.97
N VAL A 68 -12.54 8.15 -18.19
CA VAL A 68 -12.44 9.06 -19.34
C VAL A 68 -12.09 8.29 -20.63
N GLN A 69 -11.21 7.30 -20.54
CA GLN A 69 -10.67 6.59 -21.71
C GLN A 69 -11.65 5.59 -22.35
N SER A 70 -12.82 5.34 -21.75
CA SER A 70 -13.95 4.57 -22.32
C SER A 70 -13.67 3.11 -22.74
N THR A 71 -12.47 2.58 -22.52
CA THR A 71 -12.14 1.18 -22.85
C THR A 71 -12.56 0.22 -21.75
N TYR A 72 -12.38 0.60 -20.49
CA TYR A 72 -12.81 -0.14 -19.30
C TYR A 72 -12.80 0.79 -18.09
N THR A 73 -13.73 0.59 -17.15
CA THR A 73 -13.78 1.36 -15.91
C THR A 73 -13.10 0.55 -14.80
N ILE A 74 -12.13 1.16 -14.14
CA ILE A 74 -11.51 0.62 -12.92
C ILE A 74 -12.27 1.22 -11.75
N TRP A 75 -13.08 0.41 -11.07
CA TRP A 75 -13.80 0.84 -9.87
C TRP A 75 -12.85 1.02 -8.67
N PRO A 76 -13.22 1.78 -7.64
CA PRO A 76 -12.35 2.11 -6.50
C PRO A 76 -11.73 0.89 -5.79
N ASP A 77 -12.50 -0.19 -5.63
CA ASP A 77 -12.09 -1.50 -5.07
C ASP A 77 -11.15 -2.31 -5.99
N HIS A 78 -11.10 -1.95 -7.28
CA HIS A 78 -10.24 -2.56 -8.29
C HIS A 78 -9.02 -1.71 -8.67
N THR A 79 -8.76 -0.61 -7.96
CA THR A 79 -7.56 0.22 -8.18
C THR A 79 -6.29 -0.50 -7.72
N LEU A 80 -5.13 0.08 -8.03
CA LEU A 80 -3.80 -0.40 -7.61
C LEU A 80 -3.67 -0.61 -6.09
N SER A 81 -4.47 0.09 -5.29
CA SER A 81 -4.62 -0.15 -3.85
C SER A 81 -5.93 0.44 -3.35
N ALA A 82 -6.97 -0.40 -3.29
CA ALA A 82 -8.26 -0.04 -2.73
C ALA A 82 -8.16 0.43 -1.27
N GLU A 83 -7.34 -0.25 -0.45
CA GLU A 83 -7.09 0.12 0.95
C GLU A 83 -6.55 1.55 1.09
N ALA A 84 -5.52 1.90 0.29
CA ALA A 84 -4.95 3.24 0.31
C ALA A 84 -5.91 4.30 -0.24
N PHE A 85 -6.77 3.93 -1.20
CA PHE A 85 -7.80 4.82 -1.71
C PHE A 85 -8.87 5.12 -0.64
N ALA A 86 -9.39 4.08 0.03
CA ALA A 86 -10.30 4.23 1.16
C ALA A 86 -9.68 5.07 2.29
N TYR A 87 -8.40 4.82 2.60
CA TYR A 87 -7.66 5.58 3.60
C TYR A 87 -7.56 7.07 3.26
N ALA A 88 -7.19 7.40 2.03
CA ALA A 88 -7.10 8.79 1.57
C ALA A 88 -8.46 9.50 1.63
N LEU A 89 -9.56 8.81 1.27
CA LEU A 89 -10.91 9.34 1.39
C LEU A 89 -11.29 9.64 2.85
N ALA A 90 -11.07 8.69 3.75
CA ALA A 90 -11.36 8.85 5.17
C ALA A 90 -10.60 10.01 5.82
N HIS A 91 -9.42 10.34 5.31
CA HIS A 91 -8.55 11.39 5.84
C HIS A 91 -8.67 12.73 5.10
N GLY A 92 -9.73 12.92 4.31
CA GLY A 92 -10.05 14.19 3.66
C GLY A 92 -9.00 14.63 2.63
N GLU A 93 -8.30 13.67 2.02
CA GLU A 93 -7.26 13.95 1.04
C GLU A 93 -7.85 14.61 -0.21
N PHE A 94 -9.12 14.34 -0.54
CA PHE A 94 -9.81 14.82 -1.74
C PHE A 94 -10.69 16.04 -1.47
N THR A 95 -10.86 16.89 -2.48
CA THR A 95 -11.85 17.95 -2.43
C THR A 95 -13.26 17.40 -2.68
N LYS A 96 -14.30 18.10 -2.21
CA LYS A 96 -15.70 17.74 -2.50
C LYS A 96 -16.02 17.58 -3.98
N ASN A 97 -15.33 18.33 -4.85
CA ASN A 97 -15.51 18.22 -6.30
C ASN A 97 -14.88 16.94 -6.86
N GLU A 98 -13.76 16.50 -6.30
CA GLU A 98 -13.13 15.22 -6.66
C GLU A 98 -13.97 14.05 -6.17
N GLU A 99 -14.44 14.09 -4.92
CA GLU A 99 -15.31 13.06 -4.34
C GLU A 99 -16.57 12.82 -5.18
N ARG A 100 -17.22 13.89 -5.67
CA ARG A 100 -18.41 13.79 -6.55
C ARG A 100 -18.15 13.09 -7.87
N ARG A 101 -16.89 13.04 -8.31
CA ARG A 101 -16.49 12.38 -9.56
C ARG A 101 -16.23 10.90 -9.35
N ILE A 102 -16.01 10.46 -8.11
CA ILE A 102 -15.81 9.04 -7.80
C ILE A 102 -17.12 8.31 -8.05
N ARG A 103 -17.03 7.22 -8.80
CA ARG A 103 -18.16 6.33 -9.09
C ARG A 103 -17.86 4.96 -8.51
N PHE A 104 -18.86 4.39 -7.86
CA PHE A 104 -18.82 3.06 -7.29
C PHE A 104 -19.78 2.15 -8.07
N ASP A 105 -19.49 0.85 -8.08
CA ASP A 105 -20.39 -0.19 -8.59
C ASP A 105 -21.39 -0.61 -7.49
N HIS A 106 -22.43 -1.36 -7.85
CA HIS A 106 -23.30 -2.12 -6.95
C HIS A 106 -24.03 -1.33 -5.86
N GLY A 107 -24.15 0.00 -6.04
CA GLY A 107 -24.83 0.88 -5.11
C GLY A 107 -23.99 1.30 -3.90
N ASP A 108 -22.68 1.02 -3.94
CA ASP A 108 -21.75 1.50 -2.92
C ASP A 108 -21.63 3.03 -2.91
N THR A 109 -21.27 3.56 -1.75
CA THR A 109 -21.01 4.97 -1.52
C THR A 109 -19.60 5.17 -0.97
N ILE A 110 -19.16 6.43 -0.88
CA ILE A 110 -17.90 6.76 -0.21
C ILE A 110 -17.92 6.23 1.23
N GLU A 111 -19.06 6.38 1.92
CA GLU A 111 -19.23 5.94 3.30
C GLU A 111 -19.18 4.41 3.42
N SER A 112 -19.87 3.65 2.55
CA SER A 112 -19.81 2.18 2.60
C SER A 112 -18.41 1.66 2.25
N PHE A 113 -17.74 2.30 1.30
CA PHE A 113 -16.39 1.96 0.89
C PHE A 113 -15.37 2.20 2.02
N ILE A 114 -15.42 3.35 2.70
CA ILE A 114 -14.55 3.64 3.85
C ILE A 114 -14.85 2.71 5.03
N ALA A 115 -16.12 2.44 5.30
CA ALA A 115 -16.56 1.62 6.42
C ALA A 115 -16.34 0.11 6.19
N SER A 116 -15.94 -0.31 4.99
CA SER A 116 -15.67 -1.71 4.69
C SER A 116 -14.58 -2.26 5.62
N SER A 117 -14.94 -3.33 6.33
CA SER A 117 -14.01 -4.04 7.22
C SER A 117 -12.82 -4.64 6.47
N GLU A 118 -12.95 -4.82 5.14
CA GLU A 118 -11.87 -5.35 4.30
C GLU A 118 -10.65 -4.42 4.28
N TYR A 119 -10.86 -3.10 4.38
CA TYR A 119 -9.77 -2.13 4.30
C TYR A 119 -9.21 -1.73 5.66
N ALA A 120 -9.99 -1.92 6.74
CA ALA A 120 -9.58 -1.65 8.13
C ALA A 120 -8.81 -0.31 8.28
N VAL A 121 -9.39 0.76 7.74
CA VAL A 121 -8.74 2.08 7.54
C VAL A 121 -8.02 2.59 8.79
N ASP A 122 -8.62 2.45 9.97
CA ASP A 122 -8.07 2.90 11.25
C ASP A 122 -6.75 2.20 11.65
N HIS A 123 -6.51 0.99 11.13
CA HIS A 123 -5.33 0.19 11.42
C HIS A 123 -4.32 0.16 10.28
N LEU A 124 -4.59 0.86 9.17
CA LEU A 124 -3.82 0.68 7.94
C LEU A 124 -2.38 1.23 8.06
N CYS A 125 -2.17 2.35 8.77
CA CYS A 125 -0.82 2.82 9.09
C CYS A 125 -0.06 1.79 9.92
N GLN A 126 -0.72 1.20 10.91
CA GLN A 126 -0.10 0.22 11.79
C GLN A 126 0.30 -1.04 11.01
N LYS A 127 -0.64 -1.58 10.22
CA LYS A 127 -0.40 -2.70 9.30
C LYS A 127 0.76 -2.40 8.34
N THR A 128 0.82 -1.20 7.78
CA THR A 128 1.89 -0.78 6.87
C THR A 128 3.25 -0.75 7.56
N VAL A 129 3.33 -0.16 8.76
CA VAL A 129 4.58 -0.14 9.54
C VAL A 129 5.01 -1.54 9.94
N ASP A 130 4.08 -2.38 10.40
CA ASP A 130 4.39 -3.75 10.80
C ASP A 130 4.92 -4.56 9.60
N GLN A 131 4.37 -4.35 8.40
CA GLN A 131 4.90 -4.93 7.16
C GLN A 131 6.31 -4.43 6.78
N TRP A 132 6.65 -3.17 7.09
CA TRP A 132 8.01 -2.65 6.86
C TRP A 132 9.04 -3.25 7.81
N LEU A 133 8.61 -3.54 9.05
CA LEU A 133 9.43 -4.13 10.09
C LEU A 133 9.45 -5.66 10.05
N ASP A 134 8.57 -6.28 9.25
CA ASP A 134 8.56 -7.72 9.05
C ASP A 134 9.74 -8.15 8.15
N ILE A 135 10.74 -8.72 8.81
CA ILE A 135 11.94 -9.32 8.21
C ILE A 135 11.78 -10.81 7.95
N THR A 136 10.59 -11.38 8.15
CA THR A 136 10.33 -12.80 7.87
C THR A 136 10.55 -13.03 6.37
N PRO A 137 11.46 -13.94 5.98
CA PRO A 137 11.62 -14.27 4.58
C PRO A 137 10.29 -14.81 4.03
N PRO A 138 9.92 -14.50 2.78
CA PRO A 138 8.71 -15.05 2.19
C PRO A 138 8.77 -16.58 2.30
N PRO A 139 7.63 -17.23 2.60
CA PRO A 139 7.60 -18.69 2.72
C PRO A 139 8.17 -19.28 1.43
N GLU A 140 9.12 -20.21 1.57
CA GLU A 140 9.67 -20.93 0.43
C GLU A 140 8.51 -21.49 -0.38
N HIS A 141 8.40 -21.07 -1.65
CA HIS A 141 7.41 -21.61 -2.56
C HIS A 141 7.80 -23.07 -2.82
N LYS A 142 7.33 -23.96 -1.95
CA LYS A 142 7.28 -25.38 -2.23
C LYS A 142 6.24 -25.51 -3.33
N TRP A 143 6.69 -25.37 -4.58
CA TRP A 143 5.96 -25.91 -5.70
C TRP A 143 5.52 -27.30 -5.26
N PRO A 144 4.22 -27.62 -5.29
CA PRO A 144 3.82 -29.00 -5.12
C PRO A 144 4.72 -29.77 -6.09
N LYS A 145 5.47 -30.74 -5.57
CA LYS A 145 6.17 -31.72 -6.40
C LYS A 145 5.06 -32.49 -7.10
N GLY A 146 4.48 -31.86 -8.13
CA GLY A 146 3.59 -32.51 -9.06
C GLY A 146 4.44 -33.56 -9.74
N ASP A 147 3.97 -34.79 -9.62
CA ASP A 147 4.46 -35.94 -10.35
C ASP A 147 4.44 -35.60 -11.86
N HIS A 148 5.52 -35.01 -12.36
CA HIS A 148 5.69 -34.69 -13.78
C HIS A 148 6.08 -35.91 -14.61
N ASP A 149 5.85 -37.13 -14.10
CA ASP A 149 6.19 -38.41 -14.73
C ASP A 149 4.95 -39.19 -15.17
N SER A 150 3.97 -38.56 -15.83
CA SER A 150 2.91 -39.33 -16.50
C SER A 150 2.25 -38.65 -17.70
N TYR A 151 3.05 -38.11 -18.63
CA TYR A 151 2.58 -37.95 -20.01
C TYR A 151 3.64 -38.45 -20.99
N CYS A 152 3.49 -39.71 -21.43
CA CYS A 152 4.18 -40.26 -22.59
C CYS A 152 3.20 -40.20 -23.77
N PRO A 153 3.27 -39.18 -24.65
CA PRO A 153 2.44 -39.17 -25.85
C PRO A 153 3.09 -40.11 -26.87
N GLY A 154 2.61 -41.35 -26.93
CA GLY A 154 3.07 -42.31 -27.94
C GLY A 154 3.08 -43.79 -27.55
N CYS A 155 2.45 -44.19 -26.44
CA CYS A 155 2.17 -45.59 -26.18
C CYS A 155 0.71 -45.89 -26.55
N ASP A 156 0.46 -46.08 -27.83
CA ASP A 156 -0.50 -47.02 -28.44
C ASP A 156 -0.22 -47.11 -29.94
#